data_AF-A0A0G4MDC8-F1
#
_entry.id   AF-A0A0G4MDC8-F1
#
_cell.length_a   1.000
_cell.length_b   1.000
_cell.length_c   1.000
_cell.angle_alpha   90.00
_cell.angle_beta   90.00
_cell.angle_gamma   90.00
#
_symmetry.space_group_name_H-M   'P 1'
#
loop_
_entity.id
_entity.type
_entity.pdbx_description
1 polymer ?
#
loop_
_entity_poly.entity_id
_entity_poly.type
_entity_poly.pdbx_seq_one_letter_code
_entity_poly.pdbx_strand_id
1 'polypeptide(L)'
;KQFEERELELLVEQGKSNTEDLSCLPTVHVKDIPRSKEPVVVRDDSNNGVKTQWHEAPTNGLTYFRAVNTIENLPDELRELIPLFTDSIMRLGTKDTSMEQLEDLMKLKTGGMSVGYHSTPSPTDFQHATEGFIFAGMALDRNVPAMFDLLRKLIQETDFDSPEAGQRIRQL
;
A
#
# COMPACT_ATOMS: atom_id res chain seq x y z
N LYS A 1 -47.55 -38.00 0.35
CA LYS A 1 -47.62 -38.17 -1.11
C LYS A 1 -47.08 -36.97 -1.87
N GLN A 2 -47.80 -35.86 -2.05
CA GLN A 2 -47.29 -34.71 -2.84
C GLN A 2 -46.00 -34.07 -2.29
N PHE A 3 -45.84 -34.02 -0.96
CA PHE A 3 -44.62 -33.49 -0.33
C PHE A 3 -43.43 -34.44 -0.42
N GLU A 4 -43.65 -35.76 -0.35
CA GLU A 4 -42.59 -36.78 -0.49
C GLU A 4 -42.06 -36.84 -1.94
N GLU A 5 -42.95 -36.66 -2.93
CA GLU A 5 -42.56 -36.58 -4.34
C GLU A 5 -41.69 -35.34 -4.62
N ARG A 6 -42.08 -34.18 -4.08
CA ARG A 6 -41.28 -32.95 -4.18
C ARG A 6 -39.95 -33.03 -3.45
N GLU A 7 -39.89 -33.74 -2.33
CA GLU A 7 -38.65 -33.97 -1.58
C GLU A 7 -37.68 -34.85 -2.39
N LEU A 8 -38.18 -35.89 -3.06
CA LEU A 8 -37.38 -36.70 -3.98
C LEU A 8 -36.88 -35.89 -5.20
N GLU A 9 -37.73 -35.05 -5.79
CA GLU A 9 -37.35 -34.17 -6.90
C GLU A 9 -36.25 -33.18 -6.50
N LEU A 10 -36.38 -32.56 -5.33
CA LEU A 10 -35.37 -31.63 -4.80
C LEU A 10 -34.04 -32.33 -4.49
N LEU A 11 -34.07 -33.57 -3.97
CA LEU A 11 -32.85 -34.37 -3.74
C LEU A 11 -32.15 -34.73 -5.07
N VAL A 12 -32.91 -35.02 -6.12
CA VAL A 12 -32.37 -35.25 -7.47
C VAL A 12 -31.75 -33.98 -8.03
N GLU A 13 -32.42 -32.82 -7.93
CA GLU A 13 -31.87 -31.53 -8.39
C GLU A 13 -30.63 -31.11 -7.57
N GLN A 14 -30.66 -31.24 -6.24
CA GLN A 14 -29.50 -30.91 -5.40
C GLN A 14 -28.29 -31.83 -5.67
N GLY A 15 -28.54 -33.10 -6.03
CA GLY A 15 -27.52 -34.06 -6.43
C GLY A 15 -26.86 -33.74 -7.78
N LYS A 16 -27.51 -32.95 -8.64
CA LYS A 16 -26.97 -32.55 -9.96
C LYS A 16 -25.91 -31.46 -9.86
N SER A 17 -25.81 -30.73 -8.75
CA SER A 17 -24.87 -29.61 -8.58
C SER A 17 -23.39 -29.97 -8.84
N ASN A 18 -22.99 -31.25 -8.71
CA ASN A 18 -21.62 -31.72 -9.02
C ASN A 18 -21.44 -32.31 -10.44
N THR A 19 -22.51 -32.45 -11.24
CA THR A 19 -22.50 -33.11 -12.56
C THR A 19 -23.31 -32.37 -13.63
N GLU A 20 -23.66 -31.10 -13.38
CA GLU A 20 -24.43 -30.29 -14.33
C GLU A 20 -23.62 -29.93 -15.57
N ASP A 21 -24.32 -29.91 -16.71
CA ASP A 21 -23.74 -29.45 -17.97
C ASP A 21 -23.53 -27.93 -17.92
N LEU A 22 -22.26 -27.53 -17.77
CA LEU A 22 -21.84 -26.15 -17.73
C LEU A 22 -21.76 -25.51 -19.14
N SER A 23 -22.14 -26.23 -20.21
CA SER A 23 -22.08 -25.74 -21.59
C SER A 23 -22.98 -24.52 -21.86
N CYS A 24 -24.01 -24.32 -21.04
CA CYS A 24 -24.89 -23.16 -21.11
C CYS A 24 -24.24 -21.88 -20.57
N LEU A 25 -23.11 -21.99 -19.85
CA LEU A 25 -22.37 -20.85 -19.32
C LEU A 25 -21.36 -20.33 -20.35
N PRO A 26 -21.35 -19.01 -20.65
CA PRO A 26 -20.31 -18.44 -21.48
C PRO A 26 -18.95 -18.61 -20.81
N THR A 27 -17.98 -19.16 -21.56
CA THR A 27 -16.64 -19.52 -21.05
C THR A 27 -15.54 -19.00 -21.96
N VAL A 28 -14.44 -18.55 -21.37
CA VAL A 28 -13.19 -18.19 -22.08
C VAL A 28 -12.24 -19.39 -22.11
N HIS A 29 -11.43 -19.48 -23.16
CA HIS A 29 -10.50 -20.59 -23.37
C HIS A 29 -9.07 -20.18 -23.03
N VAL A 30 -8.20 -21.16 -22.75
CA VAL A 30 -6.76 -20.95 -22.56
C VAL A 30 -6.10 -20.29 -23.78
N LYS A 31 -6.67 -20.44 -24.98
CA LYS A 31 -6.23 -19.75 -26.20
C LYS A 31 -6.54 -18.25 -26.21
N ASP A 32 -7.49 -17.79 -25.40
CA ASP A 32 -7.88 -16.39 -25.30
C ASP A 32 -6.93 -15.60 -24.36
N ILE A 33 -6.04 -16.31 -23.66
CA ILE A 33 -5.00 -15.73 -22.80
C ILE A 33 -3.80 -15.30 -23.67
N PRO A 34 -3.43 -14.01 -23.71
CA PRO A 34 -2.23 -13.54 -24.41
C PRO A 34 -0.98 -14.28 -23.93
N ARG A 35 -0.16 -14.75 -24.87
CA ARG A 35 1.09 -15.50 -24.56
C ARG A 35 2.25 -14.60 -24.15
N SER A 36 2.13 -13.31 -24.39
CA SER A 36 3.11 -12.29 -24.03
C SER A 36 2.39 -11.10 -23.39
N LYS A 37 3.00 -10.54 -22.36
CA LYS A 37 2.59 -9.27 -21.77
C LYS A 37 3.38 -8.15 -22.42
N GLU A 38 2.73 -7.02 -22.70
CA GLU A 38 3.44 -5.82 -23.10
C GLU A 38 4.35 -5.34 -21.95
N PRO A 39 5.64 -5.05 -22.21
CA PRO A 39 6.55 -4.59 -21.17
C PRO A 39 6.10 -3.20 -20.69
N VAL A 40 6.12 -3.02 -19.37
CA VAL A 40 5.89 -1.70 -18.78
C VAL A 40 7.12 -0.84 -19.04
N VAL A 41 6.94 0.28 -19.74
CA VAL A 41 8.03 1.23 -19.99
C VAL A 41 8.29 1.99 -18.69
N VAL A 42 9.52 1.88 -18.20
CA VAL A 42 10.03 2.63 -17.05
C VAL A 42 11.33 3.31 -17.47
N ARG A 43 11.60 4.47 -16.87
CA ARG A 43 12.84 5.21 -17.05
C ARG A 43 13.56 5.28 -15.72
N ASP A 44 14.73 4.66 -15.65
CA ASP A 44 15.60 4.76 -14.49
C ASP A 44 16.41 6.06 -14.55
N ASP A 45 16.64 6.65 -13.39
CA ASP A 45 17.34 7.90 -13.19
C ASP A 45 18.12 7.87 -11.87
N SER A 46 19.01 8.83 -11.67
CA SER A 46 19.75 8.98 -10.42
C SER A 46 19.86 10.46 -10.07
N ASN A 47 19.22 10.85 -8.98
CA ASN A 47 19.30 12.21 -8.46
C ASN A 47 20.13 12.22 -7.18
N ASN A 48 21.26 12.93 -7.17
CA ASN A 48 22.17 13.02 -6.03
C ASN A 48 22.59 11.64 -5.46
N GLY A 49 22.77 10.65 -6.34
CA GLY A 49 23.13 9.27 -5.96
C GLY A 49 21.95 8.40 -5.49
N VAL A 50 20.73 8.95 -5.43
CA VAL A 50 19.50 8.20 -5.13
C VAL A 50 18.87 7.70 -6.42
N LYS A 51 18.76 6.38 -6.54
CA LYS A 51 18.10 5.72 -7.68
C LYS A 51 16.62 6.09 -7.69
N THR A 52 16.15 6.60 -8.82
CA THR A 52 14.75 6.99 -9.03
C THR A 52 14.22 6.26 -10.25
N GLN A 53 13.00 5.76 -10.17
CA GLN A 53 12.34 5.13 -11.31
C GLN A 53 11.08 5.92 -11.67
N TRP A 54 10.95 6.24 -12.95
CA TRP A 54 9.82 6.97 -13.50
C TRP A 54 8.96 6.03 -14.33
N HIS A 55 7.66 6.07 -14.08
CA HIS A 55 6.67 5.42 -14.94
C HIS A 55 5.67 6.50 -15.41
N GLU A 56 5.81 6.91 -16.66
CA GLU A 56 4.92 7.91 -17.27
C GLU A 56 3.68 7.21 -17.80
N ALA A 57 2.52 7.54 -17.22
CA ALA A 57 1.23 6.92 -17.52
C ALA A 57 0.13 7.98 -17.59
N PRO A 58 -1.01 7.71 -18.26
CA PRO A 58 -2.14 8.62 -18.32
C PRO A 58 -2.91 8.66 -16.98
N THR A 59 -2.33 9.30 -15.97
CA THR A 59 -2.85 9.38 -14.59
C THR A 59 -3.90 10.48 -14.38
N ASN A 60 -4.27 11.21 -15.43
CA ASN A 60 -5.23 12.32 -15.38
C ASN A 60 -4.83 13.47 -14.42
N GLY A 61 -3.55 13.87 -14.48
CA GLY A 61 -3.01 14.99 -13.72
C GLY A 61 -2.66 14.67 -12.25
N LEU A 62 -2.48 13.37 -11.95
CA LEU A 62 -2.06 12.86 -10.65
C LEU A 62 -0.63 12.35 -10.73
N THR A 63 0.15 12.68 -9.72
CA THR A 63 1.48 12.13 -9.49
C THR A 63 1.45 11.22 -8.27
N TYR A 64 1.99 10.02 -8.43
CA TYR A 64 2.16 9.03 -7.37
C TYR A 64 3.63 8.95 -6.98
N PHE A 65 3.91 9.04 -5.69
CA PHE A 65 5.25 8.95 -5.14
C PHE A 65 5.34 7.75 -4.20
N ARG A 66 6.44 7.00 -4.33
CA ARG A 66 6.85 5.98 -3.37
C ARG A 66 8.36 6.06 -3.18
N ALA A 67 8.81 6.09 -1.93
CA ALA A 67 10.20 5.90 -1.57
C ALA A 67 10.31 4.76 -0.57
N VAL A 68 11.31 3.91 -0.79
CA VAL A 68 11.68 2.85 0.15
C VAL A 68 13.05 3.17 0.69
N ASN A 69 13.15 3.33 2.01
CA ASN A 69 14.41 3.43 2.72
C ASN A 69 14.73 2.05 3.31
N THR A 70 15.71 1.35 2.75
CA THR A 70 16.10 0.03 3.21
C THR A 70 16.79 0.13 4.56
N ILE A 71 16.37 -0.73 5.48
CA ILE A 71 16.97 -0.82 6.81
C ILE A 71 18.05 -1.89 6.76
N GLU A 72 19.24 -1.57 7.22
CA GLU A 72 20.35 -2.50 7.34
C GLU A 72 20.78 -2.62 8.80
N ASN A 73 20.98 -3.85 9.28
CA ASN A 73 21.53 -4.14 10.62
C ASN A 73 20.74 -3.50 11.79
N LEU A 74 19.41 -3.38 11.69
CA LEU A 74 18.58 -2.92 12.80
C LEU A 74 18.56 -3.96 13.92
N PRO A 75 18.86 -3.57 15.18
CA PRO A 75 18.71 -4.44 16.34
C PRO A 75 17.29 -4.99 16.47
N ASP A 76 17.16 -6.26 16.87
CA ASP A 76 15.87 -6.95 16.96
C ASP A 76 14.88 -6.23 17.90
N GLU A 77 15.37 -5.68 19.01
CA GLU A 77 14.58 -4.89 19.96
C GLU A 77 13.94 -3.65 19.32
N LEU A 78 14.61 -3.03 18.34
CA LEU A 78 14.06 -1.88 17.61
C LEU A 78 13.17 -2.32 16.45
N ARG A 79 13.42 -3.50 15.87
CA ARG A 79 12.58 -4.07 14.80
C ARG A 79 11.16 -4.32 15.28
N GLU A 80 10.99 -4.80 16.51
CA GLU A 80 9.68 -4.97 17.13
C GLU A 80 8.90 -3.65 17.28
N LEU A 81 9.60 -2.52 17.36
CA LEU A 81 9.01 -1.19 17.51
C LEU A 81 8.68 -0.49 16.19
N ILE A 82 9.03 -1.09 15.04
CA ILE A 82 8.82 -0.48 13.72
C ILE A 82 7.36 -0.06 13.49
N PRO A 83 6.34 -0.94 13.70
CA PRO A 83 4.95 -0.55 13.45
C PRO A 83 4.52 0.63 14.32
N LEU A 84 4.92 0.61 15.59
CA LEU A 84 4.65 1.70 16.52
C LEU A 84 5.29 3.01 16.05
N PHE A 85 6.54 2.95 15.60
CA PHE A 85 7.26 4.11 15.07
C PHE A 85 6.58 4.70 13.84
N THR A 86 6.21 3.86 12.86
CA THR A 86 5.57 4.34 11.62
C THR A 86 4.18 4.92 11.88
N ASP A 87 3.41 4.33 12.79
CA ASP A 87 2.09 4.84 13.16
C ASP A 87 2.19 6.15 13.95
N SER A 88 3.21 6.27 14.80
CA SER A 88 3.47 7.48 15.57
C SER A 88 3.77 8.69 14.66
N ILE A 89 4.48 8.49 13.54
CA ILE A 89 4.73 9.56 12.55
C ILE A 89 3.43 10.17 12.03
N MET A 90 2.39 9.36 11.85
CA MET A 90 1.09 9.80 11.33
C MET A 90 0.13 10.26 12.43
N ARG A 91 0.57 10.33 13.69
CA ARG A 91 -0.25 10.65 14.87
C ARG A 91 0.29 11.85 15.66
N LEU A 92 1.59 12.08 15.57
CA LEU A 92 2.30 13.14 16.28
C LEU A 92 2.52 14.34 15.36
N GLY A 93 2.41 15.54 15.95
CA GLY A 93 2.77 16.77 15.26
C GLY A 93 4.29 16.95 15.18
N THR A 94 4.67 18.09 14.63
CA THR A 94 6.04 18.62 14.72
C THR A 94 6.15 19.60 15.88
N LYS A 95 7.36 20.07 16.16
CA LYS A 95 7.61 21.10 17.19
C LYS A 95 6.81 22.40 16.96
N ASP A 96 6.58 22.74 15.68
CA ASP A 96 5.96 24.01 15.29
C ASP A 96 4.54 23.86 14.73
N THR A 97 4.03 22.64 14.57
CA THR A 97 2.73 22.39 13.91
C THR A 97 2.07 21.15 14.49
N SER A 98 0.81 21.26 14.91
CA SER A 98 0.07 20.15 15.49
C SER A 98 -0.29 19.09 14.45
N MET A 99 -0.59 17.86 14.89
CA MET A 99 -0.98 16.80 13.96
C MET A 99 -2.27 17.16 13.20
N GLU A 100 -3.23 17.79 13.88
CA GLU A 100 -4.52 18.19 13.28
C GLU A 100 -4.30 19.17 12.12
N GLN A 101 -3.38 20.14 12.29
CA GLN A 101 -2.99 21.08 11.24
C GLN A 101 -2.28 20.37 10.07
N LEU A 102 -1.40 19.41 10.35
CA LEU A 102 -0.75 18.61 9.30
C LEU A 102 -1.77 17.78 8.52
N GLU A 103 -2.75 17.16 9.20
CA GLU A 103 -3.82 16.42 8.55
C GLU A 103 -4.66 17.29 7.62
N ASP A 104 -5.04 18.50 8.07
CA ASP A 104 -5.79 19.43 7.24
C ASP A 104 -5.01 19.83 5.99
N LEU A 105 -3.70 20.07 6.12
CA LEU A 105 -2.82 20.33 4.98
C LEU A 105 -2.70 19.12 4.05
N MET A 106 -2.57 17.91 4.58
CA MET A 106 -2.56 16.68 3.80
C MET A 106 -3.86 16.52 3.00
N LYS A 107 -5.03 16.69 3.63
CA LYS A 107 -6.35 16.62 2.98
C LYS A 107 -6.53 17.71 1.91
N LEU A 108 -5.99 18.91 2.15
CA LEU A 108 -6.12 20.04 1.23
C LEU A 108 -5.21 19.91 0.00
N LYS A 109 -3.98 19.38 0.18
CA LYS A 109 -2.93 19.41 -0.85
C LYS A 109 -2.73 18.07 -1.55
N THR A 110 -3.08 16.96 -0.91
CA THR A 110 -2.75 15.61 -1.39
C THR A 110 -4.01 14.74 -1.48
N GLY A 111 -3.91 13.63 -2.21
CA GLY A 111 -4.93 12.57 -2.27
C GLY A 111 -4.71 11.48 -1.21
N GLY A 112 -3.81 11.69 -0.26
CA GLY A 112 -3.41 10.73 0.75
C GLY A 112 -1.89 10.56 0.82
N MET A 113 -1.42 10.31 2.04
CA MET A 113 -0.02 10.06 2.36
C MET A 113 0.06 8.97 3.43
N SER A 114 1.11 8.16 3.39
CA SER A 114 1.33 7.10 4.38
C SER A 114 2.80 6.85 4.62
N VAL A 115 3.11 6.49 5.86
CA VAL A 115 4.41 5.94 6.28
C VAL A 115 4.14 4.56 6.83
N GLY A 116 4.98 3.58 6.48
CA GLY A 116 4.77 2.21 6.93
C GLY A 116 6.02 1.36 6.83
N TYR A 117 5.90 0.16 7.37
CA TYR A 117 6.90 -0.88 7.20
C TYR A 117 6.77 -1.54 5.82
N HIS A 118 7.90 -1.81 5.19
CA HIS A 118 8.00 -2.54 3.94
C HIS A 118 8.89 -3.75 4.12
N SER A 119 8.40 -4.91 3.70
CA SER A 119 9.21 -6.12 3.60
C SER A 119 8.85 -6.84 2.30
N THR A 120 9.87 -7.28 1.58
CA THR A 120 9.68 -8.05 0.35
C THR A 120 10.67 -9.22 0.32
N PRO A 121 10.18 -10.46 0.13
CA PRO A 121 11.07 -11.61 -0.02
C PRO A 121 11.81 -11.55 -1.35
N SER A 122 12.99 -12.12 -1.41
CA SER A 122 13.70 -12.31 -2.67
C SER A 122 12.89 -13.25 -3.58
N PRO A 123 12.72 -12.91 -4.87
CA PRO A 123 12.00 -13.77 -5.82
C PRO A 123 12.77 -15.05 -6.16
N THR A 124 14.07 -15.10 -5.87
CA THR A 124 14.96 -16.23 -6.23
C THR A 124 15.55 -16.95 -5.03
N ASP A 125 15.38 -16.43 -3.81
CA ASP A 125 15.95 -17.02 -2.61
C ASP A 125 15.00 -16.87 -1.41
N PHE A 126 14.50 -18.00 -0.91
CA PHE A 126 13.54 -18.02 0.19
C PHE A 126 14.14 -17.66 1.56
N GLN A 127 15.48 -17.59 1.69
CA GLN A 127 16.16 -17.22 2.93
C GLN A 127 16.45 -15.72 3.02
N HIS A 128 16.25 -14.98 1.93
CA HIS A 128 16.56 -13.55 1.86
C HIS A 128 15.30 -12.72 1.69
N ALA A 129 15.23 -11.62 2.43
CA ALA A 129 14.23 -10.59 2.29
C ALA A 129 14.88 -9.21 2.43
N THR A 130 14.29 -8.20 1.79
CA THR A 130 14.65 -6.80 2.00
C THR A 130 13.57 -6.15 2.85
N GLU A 131 13.98 -5.45 3.90
CA GLU A 131 13.09 -4.69 4.78
C GLU A 131 13.43 -3.20 4.76
N GLY A 132 12.46 -2.36 5.10
CA GLY A 132 12.63 -0.92 5.07
C GLY A 132 11.40 -0.14 5.51
N PHE A 133 11.51 1.18 5.48
CA PHE A 133 10.37 2.08 5.58
C PHE A 133 9.88 2.45 4.19
N ILE A 134 8.56 2.44 3.99
CA ILE A 134 7.93 2.97 2.78
C ILE A 134 7.19 4.26 3.09
N PHE A 135 7.47 5.27 2.26
CA PHE A 135 6.78 6.55 2.24
C PHE A 135 6.01 6.62 0.93
N ALA A 136 4.70 6.82 1.00
CA ALA A 136 3.86 6.91 -0.17
C ALA A 136 3.00 8.17 -0.14
N GLY A 137 2.75 8.73 -1.31
CA GLY A 137 1.89 9.89 -1.46
C GLY A 137 1.28 9.96 -2.85
N MET A 138 0.16 10.67 -2.94
CA MET A 138 -0.47 11.03 -4.21
C MET A 138 -0.87 12.49 -4.15
N ALA A 139 -0.65 13.24 -5.22
CA ALA A 139 -1.13 14.62 -5.33
C ALA A 139 -1.43 14.98 -6.78
N LEU A 140 -2.24 16.02 -6.97
CA LEU A 140 -2.33 16.68 -8.28
C LEU A 140 -0.97 17.28 -8.64
N ASP A 141 -0.62 17.31 -9.92
CA ASP A 141 0.74 17.71 -10.37
C ASP A 141 1.18 19.07 -9.81
N ARG A 142 0.27 20.04 -9.73
CA ARG A 142 0.53 21.37 -9.15
C ARG A 142 0.87 21.37 -7.65
N ASN A 143 0.49 20.31 -6.93
CA ASN A 143 0.68 20.16 -5.49
C ASN A 143 1.82 19.20 -5.13
N VAL A 144 2.54 18.65 -6.11
CA VAL A 144 3.69 17.76 -5.86
C VAL A 144 4.74 18.39 -4.94
N PRO A 145 5.13 19.68 -5.09
CA PRO A 145 6.05 20.31 -4.14
C PRO A 145 5.53 20.28 -2.70
N ALA A 146 4.24 20.59 -2.49
CA ALA A 146 3.62 20.59 -1.17
C ALA A 146 3.57 19.18 -0.55
N MET A 147 3.36 18.14 -1.37
CA MET A 147 3.42 16.75 -0.92
C MET A 147 4.83 16.37 -0.42
N PHE A 148 5.88 16.75 -1.16
CA PHE A 148 7.26 16.52 -0.74
C PHE A 148 7.63 17.29 0.54
N ASP A 149 7.16 18.54 0.67
CA ASP A 149 7.37 19.33 1.89
C ASP A 149 6.71 18.68 3.11
N LEU A 150 5.48 18.17 2.95
CA LEU A 150 4.78 17.44 4.01
C LEU A 150 5.50 16.14 4.38
N LEU A 151 5.96 15.36 3.40
CA LEU A 151 6.75 14.15 3.65
C LEU A 151 8.03 14.48 4.41
N ARG A 152 8.75 15.53 4.00
CA ARG A 152 9.96 15.97 4.70
C ARG A 152 9.66 16.32 6.16
N LYS A 153 8.59 17.08 6.43
CA LYS A 153 8.18 17.45 7.78
C LYS A 153 7.86 16.24 8.65
N LEU A 154 7.05 15.31 8.14
CA LEU A 154 6.69 14.08 8.87
C LEU A 154 7.92 13.20 9.17
N ILE A 155 8.90 13.15 8.28
CA ILE A 155 10.07 12.29 8.45
C ILE A 155 11.12 12.94 9.36
N GLN A 156 11.33 14.25 9.24
CA GLN A 156 12.46 14.94 9.89
C GLN A 156 12.09 15.77 11.11
N GLU A 157 10.82 16.16 11.25
CA GLU A 157 10.40 17.19 12.22
C GLU A 157 9.35 16.69 13.22
N THR A 158 8.87 15.45 13.09
CA THR A 158 7.94 14.85 14.06
C THR A 158 8.53 14.86 15.47
N ASP A 159 7.74 15.35 16.42
CA ASP A 159 8.18 15.57 17.80
C ASP A 159 7.82 14.39 18.71
N PHE A 160 8.74 13.43 18.78
CA PHE A 160 8.64 12.28 19.67
C PHE A 160 8.91 12.61 21.15
N ASP A 161 9.51 13.78 21.43
CA ASP A 161 9.90 14.21 22.78
C ASP A 161 8.82 15.06 23.46
N SER A 162 7.73 15.40 22.76
CA SER A 162 6.65 16.20 23.33
C SER A 162 6.03 15.52 24.57
N PRO A 163 5.61 16.28 25.60
CA PRO A 163 4.98 15.71 26.79
C PRO A 163 3.71 14.89 26.49
N GLU A 164 3.05 15.18 25.38
CA GLU A 164 1.84 14.49 24.91
C GLU A 164 2.15 13.24 24.08
N ALA A 165 3.36 13.09 23.53
CA ALA A 165 3.71 12.00 22.62
C ALA A 165 3.42 10.64 23.24
N GLY A 166 3.89 10.40 24.47
CA GLY A 166 3.65 9.13 25.17
C GLY A 166 2.17 8.82 25.40
N GLN A 167 1.31 9.82 25.58
CA GLN A 167 -0.13 9.62 25.71
C GLN A 167 -0.78 9.30 24.36
N ARG A 168 -0.43 10.05 23.31
CA ARG A 168 -0.96 9.84 21.94
C ARG A 168 -0.55 8.49 21.38
N ILE A 169 0.69 8.06 21.62
CA ILE A 169 1.22 6.75 21.18
C ILE A 169 0.49 5.60 21.89
N ARG A 170 0.16 5.73 23.19
CA ARG A 170 -0.58 4.68 23.94
C ARG A 170 -2.03 4.49 23.50
N GLN A 171 -2.57 5.41 22.71
CA GLN A 171 -3.93 5.33 22.15
C GLN A 171 -3.96 4.73 20.74
N LEU A 172 -2.82 4.32 20.20
CA LEU A 172 -2.71 3.45 19.02
C LEU A 172 -3.15 2.04 19.40
#